data_AF-A0A2V8IJL7-F1
#
_entry.id   AF-A0A2V8IJL7-F1
#
_cell.length_a   1.000
_cell.length_b   1.000
_cell.length_c   1.000
_cell.angle_alpha   90.00
_cell.angle_beta   90.00
_cell.angle_gamma   90.00
#
_symmetry.space_group_name_H-M   'P 1'
#
loop_
_entity.id
_entity.type
_entity.pdbx_description
1 polymer ?
#
loop_
_entity_poly.entity_id
_entity_poly.type
_entity_poly.pdbx_seq_one_letter_code
_entity_poly.pdbx_strand_id
1 'polypeptide(L)' 'MNAIEEIRRLYFEASGATIERDIARAIDLLKSMNDEDERSKAAVYMEGLAEMRKEWRGARKRR' A
#
# COMPACT_ATOMS: atom_id res chain seq x y z
N MET A 1 9.95 -14.30 0.09
CA MET A 1 9.03 -13.19 0.28
C MET A 1 7.77 -13.51 -0.48
N ASN A 2 6.66 -13.72 0.23
CA ASN A 2 5.35 -13.81 -0.42
C ASN A 2 4.84 -12.38 -0.74
N ALA A 3 3.78 -12.29 -1.53
CA ALA A 3 3.24 -10.99 -1.97
C ALA A 3 2.75 -10.12 -0.79
N ILE A 4 2.17 -10.72 0.25
CA ILE A 4 1.67 -9.98 1.42
C ILE A 4 2.79 -9.43 2.30
N GLU A 5 3.91 -10.14 2.44
CA GLU A 5 5.09 -9.64 3.16
C GLU A 5 5.66 -8.39 2.48
N GLU A 6 5.65 -8.35 1.16
CA GLU A 6 6.10 -7.19 0.39
C GLU A 6 5.10 -6.03 0.49
N ILE A 7 3.79 -6.29 0.42
CA ILE A 7 2.77 -5.25 0.66
C ILE A 7 2.89 -4.68 2.09
N ARG A 8 3.10 -5.55 3.08
CA ARG A 8 3.35 -5.14 4.47
C ARG A 8 4.60 -4.27 4.58
N ARG A 9 5.68 -4.65 3.90
CA ARG A 9 6.92 -3.87 3.87
C ARG A 9 6.68 -2.48 3.28
N LEU A 10 5.98 -2.39 2.14
CA LEU A 10 5.59 -1.12 1.53
C LEU A 10 4.76 -0.26 2.48
N TYR A 11 3.82 -0.84 3.22
CA TYR A 11 3.05 -0.12 4.23
C TYR A 11 3.93 0.52 5.32
N PHE A 12 4.94 -0.19 5.84
CA PHE A 12 5.80 0.36 6.89
C PHE A 12 6.89 1.33 6.38
N GLU A 13 7.33 1.19 5.12
CA GLU A 13 8.35 2.06 4.53
C GLU A 13 7.78 3.24 3.72
N ALA A 14 6.46 3.25 3.47
CA ALA A 14 5.83 4.30 2.68
C ALA A 14 6.07 5.68 3.29
N SER A 15 6.29 6.66 2.41
CA SER A 15 6.48 8.05 2.77
C SER A 15 5.73 8.97 1.81
N GLY A 16 5.51 10.23 2.18
CA GLY A 16 4.87 11.20 1.30
C GLY A 16 5.55 11.37 -0.07
N ALA A 17 6.83 11.03 -0.18
CA ALA A 17 7.57 11.07 -1.44
C ALA A 17 7.41 9.79 -2.29
N THR A 18 7.12 8.65 -1.67
CA THR A 18 7.12 7.33 -2.33
C THR A 18 5.73 6.71 -2.47
N ILE A 19 4.73 7.22 -1.74
CA ILE A 19 3.40 6.61 -1.59
C ILE A 19 2.69 6.27 -2.91
N GLU A 20 2.83 7.10 -3.95
CA GLU A 20 2.20 6.84 -5.25
C GLU A 20 2.82 5.60 -5.92
N ARG A 21 4.15 5.45 -5.84
CA ARG A 21 4.89 4.29 -6.37
C ARG A 21 4.63 3.05 -5.53
N ASP A 22 4.60 3.21 -4.21
CA ASP A 22 4.41 2.10 -3.27
C ASP A 22 3.00 1.50 -3.44
N ILE A 23 1.98 2.33 -3.63
CA ILE A 23 0.61 1.88 -3.94
C ILE A 23 0.55 1.15 -5.29
N ALA A 24 1.20 1.68 -6.32
CA ALA A 24 1.21 1.02 -7.63
C ALA A 24 1.80 -0.39 -7.54
N ARG A 25 2.95 -0.53 -6.84
CA ARG A 25 3.59 -1.82 -6.60
C ARG A 25 2.71 -2.75 -5.76
N ALA A 26 2.04 -2.23 -4.73
CA ALA A 26 1.15 -3.02 -3.89
C ALA A 26 -0.08 -3.54 -4.66
N ILE A 27 -0.62 -2.77 -5.61
CA ILE A 27 -1.70 -3.20 -6.51
C ILE A 27 -1.23 -4.36 -7.41
N ASP A 28 -0.03 -4.27 -7.98
CA ASP A 28 0.50 -5.33 -8.85
C ASP A 28 0.75 -6.62 -8.06
N LEU A 29 1.26 -6.51 -6.83
CA LEU A 29 1.40 -7.64 -5.91
C LEU A 29 0.03 -8.25 -5.59
N LEU A 30 -0.98 -7.44 -5.26
CA LEU A 30 -2.33 -7.92 -4.95
C LEU A 30 -2.96 -8.69 -6.12
N LYS A 31 -2.76 -8.23 -7.36
CA LYS A 31 -3.24 -8.93 -8.57
C LYS A 31 -2.57 -10.28 -8.78
N SER A 32 -1.32 -10.44 -8.34
CA SER A 32 -0.58 -11.70 -8.47
C SER A 32 -0.98 -12.75 -7.43
N MET A 33 -1.77 -12.37 -6.40
CA MET A 33 -2.21 -13.27 -5.34
C MET A 33 -3.37 -14.14 -5.83
N ASN A 34 -3.21 -15.46 -5.71
CA ASN A 34 -4.24 -16.45 -6.05
C ASN A 34 -5.02 -16.97 -4.84
N ASP A 35 -4.52 -16.70 -3.63
CA ASP A 35 -5.12 -17.12 -2.37
C ASP A 35 -6.04 -16.01 -1.82
N GLU A 36 -7.29 -16.36 -1.53
CA GLU A 36 -8.30 -15.41 -1.03
C GLU A 36 -8.02 -14.96 0.42
N ASP A 37 -7.47 -15.82 1.27
CA ASP A 37 -7.10 -15.46 2.65
C ASP A 37 -5.94 -14.48 2.67
N GLU A 38 -4.92 -14.71 1.82
CA GLU A 38 -3.81 -13.77 1.69
C GLU A 38 -4.28 -12.44 1.09
N ARG A 39 -5.19 -12.47 0.10
CA ARG A 39 -5.76 -11.25 -0.52
C ARG A 39 -6.57 -10.43 0.49
N SER A 40 -7.34 -11.08 1.36
CA SER A 40 -8.10 -10.43 2.42
C SER A 40 -7.19 -9.72 3.42
N LYS A 41 -6.11 -10.38 3.86
CA LYS A 41 -5.11 -9.75 4.75
C LYS A 41 -4.35 -8.61 4.05
N ALA A 42 -4.03 -8.77 2.77
CA ALA A 42 -3.40 -7.72 1.97
C ALA A 42 -4.29 -6.48 1.81
N ALA A 43 -5.61 -6.65 1.71
CA ALA A 43 -6.56 -5.55 1.60
C ALA A 43 -6.49 -4.58 2.80
N VAL A 44 -6.26 -5.09 4.01
CA VAL A 44 -6.08 -4.25 5.21
C VAL A 44 -4.88 -3.29 5.09
N TYR A 45 -3.76 -3.78 4.56
CA TYR A 45 -2.59 -2.94 4.30
C TYR A 45 -2.84 -1.93 3.17
N MET A 46 -3.63 -2.32 2.14
CA MET A 46 -4.00 -1.44 1.04
C MET A 46 -4.88 -0.26 1.51
N GLU A 47 -5.82 -0.50 2.43
CA GLU A 47 -6.63 0.56 3.04
C GLU A 47 -5.74 1.55 3.81
N GLY A 48 -4.78 1.05 4.59
CA GLY A 48 -3.83 1.89 5.32
C GLY A 48 -2.96 2.75 4.39
N LEU A 49 -2.44 2.16 3.30
CA LEU A 49 -1.70 2.91 2.27
C LEU A 49 -2.58 4.00 1.62
N ALA A 50 -3.86 3.71 1.36
CA ALA A 50 -4.78 4.66 0.76
C ALA A 50 -5.05 5.88 1.67
N GLU A 51 -5.19 5.67 2.99
CA GLU A 51 -5.34 6.80 3.92
C GLU A 51 -4.05 7.60 4.06
N MET A 52 -2.88 6.97 4.19
CA MET A 52 -1.59 7.68 4.22
C MET A 52 -1.41 8.59 2.99
N ARG A 53 -1.78 8.08 1.81
CA ARG A 53 -1.76 8.86 0.55
C ARG A 53 -2.66 10.08 0.64
N LYS A 54 -3.87 9.94 1.19
CA LYS A 54 -4.84 11.02 1.32
C LYS A 54 -4.36 12.06 2.32
N GLU A 55 -3.79 11.63 3.45
CA GLU A 55 -3.16 12.50 4.44
C GLU A 55 -2.00 13.30 3.84
N TRP A 56 -1.08 12.66 3.12
CA TRP A 56 0.07 13.35 2.54
C TRP A 56 -0.29 14.24 1.35
N ARG A 57 -1.24 13.84 0.49
CA ARG A 57 -1.80 14.73 -0.55
C ARG A 57 -2.50 15.94 0.07
N GLY A 58 -3.24 15.73 1.16
CA GLY A 58 -3.89 16.80 1.92
C GLY A 58 -2.90 17.74 2.61
N ALA A 59 -1.85 17.18 3.22
CA ALA A 59 -0.78 17.94 3.87
C ALA A 59 0.01 18.80 2.88
N ARG A 60 0.28 18.28 1.67
CA ARG A 60 0.96 19.02 0.60
C ARG A 60 0.14 20.20 0.06
N LYS A 61 -1.20 20.16 0.18
CA LYS A 61 -2.09 21.24 -0.30
C LYS A 61 -2.20 22.41 0.68
N ARG A 62 -1.84 22.24 1.95
CA ARG A 62 -1.92 23.30 2.98
C ARG A 62 -0.59 24.07 3.20
N ARG A 63 0.44 23.76 2.42
CA ARG A 63 1.79 24.30 2.55
C ARG A 63 2.15 25.07 1.30
#